data_AF-K9ST21-F1
#
_entry.id   AF-K9ST21-F1
#
_cell.length_a   1.000
_cell.length_b   1.000
_cell.length_c   1.000
_cell.angle_alpha   90.00
_cell.angle_beta   90.00
_cell.angle_gamma   90.00
#
_symmetry.space_group_name_H-M   'P 1'
#
loop_
_entity.id
_entity.type
_entity.pdbx_description
1 polymer ?
#
loop_
_entity_poly.entity_id
_entity_poly.type
_entity_poly.pdbx_seq_one_letter_code
_entity_poly.pdbx_strand_id
1 'polypeptide(L)'
;MTNQIHVEASPTFLKNIRTLRKKYPRIQNDMQSVIQQLEQGKLLGDQISGVGYPVFKLRVKNSDIQKGKSGGYRLIYYVKTATGIVLLTVYPKSE
;
A
#
# COMPACT_ATOMS: atom_id res chain seq x y z
N MET A 1 -5.65 14.97 -21.87
CA MET A 1 -4.39 14.92 -21.09
C MET A 1 -4.68 14.10 -19.84
N THR A 2 -4.20 12.86 -19.76
CA THR A 2 -4.32 12.05 -18.53
C THR A 2 -3.30 12.57 -17.53
N ASN A 3 -3.77 13.19 -16.45
CA ASN A 3 -2.87 13.60 -15.37
C ASN A 3 -2.26 12.33 -14.75
N GLN A 4 -0.94 12.23 -14.83
CA GLN A 4 -0.19 11.12 -14.24
C GLN A 4 -0.28 11.20 -12.71
N ILE A 5 -0.74 10.13 -12.05
CA ILE A 5 -0.72 10.05 -10.59
C ILE A 5 0.69 9.74 -10.14
N HIS A 6 1.25 10.58 -9.28
CA HIS A 6 2.53 10.38 -8.65
C HIS A 6 2.36 9.64 -7.31
N VAL A 7 3.08 8.52 -7.16
CA VAL A 7 3.06 7.71 -5.94
C VAL A 7 4.42 7.80 -5.26
N GLU A 8 4.44 8.34 -4.04
CA GLU A 8 5.65 8.48 -3.22
C GLU A 8 5.62 7.53 -2.03
N ALA A 9 6.79 7.06 -1.62
CA ALA A 9 6.95 6.24 -0.43
C ALA A 9 7.47 7.07 0.75
N SER A 10 6.75 7.04 1.87
CA SER A 10 7.26 7.66 3.10
C SER A 10 8.48 6.91 3.65
N PRO A 11 9.33 7.56 4.47
CA PRO A 11 10.45 6.89 5.14
C PRO A 11 10.01 5.68 5.97
N THR A 12 8.87 5.77 6.65
CA THR A 12 8.27 4.67 7.44
C THR A 12 7.92 3.48 6.56
N PHE A 13 7.26 3.72 5.43
CA PHE A 13 6.96 2.66 4.47
C PHE A 13 8.24 1.98 3.97
N LEU A 14 9.25 2.75 3.56
CA LEU A 14 10.53 2.20 3.09
C LEU A 14 11.24 1.36 4.16
N LYS A 15 11.23 1.80 5.42
CA LYS A 15 11.76 1.04 6.55
C LYS A 15 11.01 -0.28 6.76
N ASN A 16 9.68 -0.25 6.66
CA ASN A 16 8.86 -1.44 6.83
C ASN A 16 9.08 -2.44 5.69
N ILE A 17 9.17 -1.98 4.43
CA ILE A 17 9.54 -2.83 3.29
C ILE A 17 10.89 -3.52 3.51
N ARG A 18 11.92 -2.79 3.95
CA ARG A 18 13.25 -3.36 4.21
C ARG A 18 13.21 -4.44 5.30
N THR A 19 12.40 -4.23 6.33
CA THR A 19 12.23 -5.18 7.44
C THR A 19 11.48 -6.42 6.99
N LEU A 20 10.32 -6.22 6.35
CA LEU A 20 9.44 -7.31 5.92
C LEU A 20 10.06 -8.17 4.82
N ARG A 21 10.89 -7.60 3.95
CA ARG A 21 11.61 -8.36 2.91
C ARG A 21 12.46 -9.49 3.49
N LYS A 22 12.92 -9.38 4.74
CA LYS A 22 13.71 -10.44 5.39
C LYS A 22 12.89 -11.72 5.60
N LYS A 23 11.58 -11.59 5.85
CA LYS A 23 10.67 -12.70 6.11
C LYS A 23 9.78 -13.05 4.91
N TYR A 24 9.46 -12.04 4.10
CA TYR A 24 8.59 -12.13 2.95
C TYR A 24 9.30 -11.59 1.70
N PRO A 25 10.12 -12.41 1.02
CA PRO A 25 10.94 -11.97 -0.12
C PRO A 25 10.12 -11.39 -1.28
N ARG A 26 8.86 -11.78 -1.45
CA ARG A 26 7.98 -11.33 -2.55
C ARG A 26 7.24 -10.04 -2.26
N ILE A 27 7.41 -9.43 -1.07
CA ILE A 27 6.70 -8.19 -0.71
C ILE A 27 6.89 -7.07 -1.74
N GLN A 28 8.06 -6.95 -2.36
CA GLN A 28 8.30 -5.94 -3.39
C GLN A 28 7.40 -6.15 -4.61
N ASN A 29 7.25 -7.38 -5.07
CA ASN A 29 6.37 -7.72 -6.20
C ASN A 29 4.90 -7.52 -5.84
N ASP A 30 4.50 -7.94 -4.63
CA ASP A 30 3.15 -7.74 -4.12
C ASP A 30 2.79 -6.24 -4.09
N MET A 31 3.71 -5.38 -3.61
CA MET A 31 3.52 -3.93 -3.60
C MET A 31 3.57 -3.30 -5.00
N GLN A 32 4.44 -3.77 -5.89
CA GLN A 32 4.58 -3.21 -7.23
C GLN A 32 3.25 -3.28 -8.01
N SER A 33 2.52 -4.40 -7.87
CA SER A 33 1.20 -4.57 -8.50
C SER A 33 0.17 -3.55 -7.99
N VAL A 34 0.29 -3.11 -6.73
CA VAL A 34 -0.57 -2.10 -6.13
C VAL A 34 -0.17 -0.71 -6.62
N ILE A 35 1.14 -0.41 -6.62
CA ILE A 35 1.67 0.89 -7.05
C ILE A 35 1.25 1.20 -8.49
N GLN A 36 1.38 0.24 -9.40
CA GLN A 36 0.97 0.42 -10.81
C GLN A 36 -0.53 0.75 -10.94
N GLN A 37 -1.38 0.16 -10.11
CA GLN A 37 -2.81 0.47 -10.14
C GLN A 37 -3.11 1.86 -9.57
N LEU A 38 -2.39 2.28 -8.53
CA LEU A 38 -2.49 3.63 -7.98
C LEU A 38 -2.02 4.69 -9.01
N GLU A 39 -0.91 4.43 -9.70
CA GLU A 39 -0.39 5.29 -10.78
C GLU A 39 -1.36 5.43 -11.96
N GLN A 40 -2.22 4.43 -12.17
CA GLN A 40 -3.32 4.44 -13.15
C GLN A 40 -4.58 5.17 -12.65
N GLY A 41 -4.55 5.78 -11.45
CA GLY A 41 -5.69 6.49 -10.88
C GLY A 41 -6.72 5.61 -10.19
N LYS A 42 -6.45 4.32 -9.98
CA LYS A 42 -7.35 3.45 -9.22
C LYS A 42 -7.12 3.67 -7.74
N LEU A 43 -8.10 4.22 -7.03
CA LEU A 43 -8.11 4.21 -5.57
C LEU A 43 -8.53 2.81 -5.09
N LEU A 44 -7.68 2.16 -4.30
CA LEU A 44 -7.85 0.78 -3.88
C LEU A 44 -8.11 0.68 -2.37
N GLY A 45 -9.07 -0.15 -1.99
CA GLY A 45 -9.36 -0.44 -0.58
C GLY A 45 -10.38 0.53 0.03
N ASP A 46 -10.44 0.52 1.35
CA ASP A 46 -11.49 1.20 2.11
C ASP A 46 -10.94 2.52 2.68
N GLN A 47 -11.64 3.64 2.49
CA GLN A 47 -11.29 4.88 3.17
C GLN A 47 -11.49 4.72 4.69
N ILE A 48 -10.55 5.22 5.47
CA ILE A 48 -10.62 5.22 6.93
C ILE A 48 -11.41 6.45 7.37
N SER A 49 -12.56 6.24 8.02
CA SER A 49 -13.38 7.30 8.58
C SER A 49 -12.77 7.87 9.87
N GLY A 50 -13.14 9.11 10.21
CA GLY A 50 -12.78 9.74 11.49
C GLY A 50 -11.35 10.30 11.59
N VAL A 51 -10.54 10.23 10.53
CA VAL A 51 -9.15 10.74 10.52
C VAL A 51 -9.04 12.17 9.99
N GLY A 52 -10.11 12.73 9.40
CA GLY A 52 -10.13 14.08 8.82
C GLY A 52 -9.37 14.25 7.50
N TYR A 53 -8.72 13.19 7.01
CA TYR A 53 -7.97 13.17 5.76
C TYR A 53 -8.36 11.97 4.90
N PRO A 54 -8.24 12.04 3.55
CA PRO A 54 -8.48 10.92 2.63
C PRO A 54 -7.37 9.86 2.73
N VAL A 55 -7.43 9.08 3.80
CA VAL A 55 -6.54 7.95 4.09
C VAL A 55 -7.26 6.65 3.78
N PHE A 56 -6.59 5.74 3.09
CA PHE A 56 -7.14 4.47 2.63
C PHE A 56 -6.38 3.31 3.24
N LYS A 57 -7.11 2.20 3.43
CA LYS A 57 -6.59 0.92 3.89
C LYS A 57 -6.87 -0.15 2.85
N LEU A 58 -5.79 -0.70 2.29
CA LEU A 58 -5.86 -1.79 1.32
C LEU A 58 -5.38 -3.10 1.95
N ARG A 59 -6.15 -4.17 1.73
CA ARG A 59 -5.73 -5.55 2.02
C ARG A 59 -4.94 -6.08 0.82
N VAL A 60 -3.64 -6.27 0.99
CA VAL A 60 -2.77 -6.80 -0.05
C VAL A 60 -2.49 -8.27 0.20
N LYS A 61 -2.52 -9.10 -0.86
CA LYS A 61 -2.10 -10.50 -0.76
C LYS A 61 -0.64 -10.54 -0.32
N ASN A 62 -0.31 -11.45 0.59
CA ASN A 62 1.06 -11.83 0.84
C ASN A 62 1.30 -13.13 0.08
N SER A 63 2.13 -13.07 -0.98
CA SER A 63 2.38 -14.22 -1.84
C SER A 63 3.32 -15.25 -1.21
N ASP A 64 3.93 -14.95 -0.07
CA ASP A 64 4.82 -15.85 0.67
C ASP A 64 4.10 -16.72 1.70
N ILE A 65 2.77 -16.56 1.87
CA ILE A 65 1.96 -17.37 2.80
C ILE A 65 0.79 -18.04 2.07
N GLN A 66 0.39 -19.23 2.55
CA GLN A 66 -0.79 -19.96 2.05
C GLN A 66 -2.10 -19.42 2.66
N LYS A 67 -2.27 -18.09 2.63
CA LYS A 67 -3.49 -17.41 3.10
C LYS A 67 -3.96 -16.41 2.05
N GLY A 68 -5.27 -16.18 2.00
CA GLY A 68 -5.85 -15.13 1.15
C GLY A 68 -5.49 -13.72 1.61
N LYS A 69 -5.99 -12.69 0.90
CA LYS A 69 -5.80 -11.27 1.24
C LYS A 69 -6.14 -10.94 2.70
N SER A 70 -7.12 -11.66 3.27
CA SER A 70 -7.56 -11.50 4.64
C SER A 70 -6.48 -11.81 5.67
N GLY A 71 -5.43 -12.55 5.33
CA GLY A 71 -4.27 -12.86 6.18
C GLY A 71 -2.95 -12.20 5.74
N GLY A 72 -2.96 -11.46 4.63
CA GLY A 72 -1.78 -10.82 4.03
C GLY A 72 -1.37 -9.52 4.71
N TYR A 73 -1.04 -8.51 3.91
CA TYR A 73 -0.63 -7.20 4.40
C TYR A 73 -1.79 -6.21 4.49
N ARG A 74 -1.62 -5.20 5.34
CA ARG A 74 -2.38 -3.95 5.29
C ARG A 74 -1.45 -2.84 4.84
N LEU A 75 -1.79 -2.24 3.71
CA LEU A 75 -1.20 -1.01 3.23
C LEU A 75 -2.08 0.16 3.65
N ILE A 76 -1.48 1.20 4.21
CA ILE A 76 -2.12 2.48 4.46
C ILE A 76 -1.49 3.52 3.55
N TYR A 77 -2.30 4.27 2.81
CA TYR A 77 -1.85 5.36 1.95
C TYR A 77 -2.76 6.59 2.08
N TYR A 78 -2.23 7.75 1.72
CA TYR A 78 -2.91 9.04 1.79
C TYR A 78 -2.99 9.68 0.41
N VAL A 79 -4.17 10.14 0.02
CA VAL A 79 -4.36 10.95 -1.20
C VAL A 79 -4.07 12.41 -0.85
N LYS A 80 -2.84 12.84 -1.12
CA LYS A 80 -2.34 14.18 -0.75
C LYS A 80 -2.91 15.28 -1.62
N THR A 81 -3.04 15.02 -2.92
CA THR A 81 -3.61 15.93 -3.92
C THR A 81 -4.42 15.13 -4.94
N ALA A 82 -5.05 15.80 -5.90
CA ALA A 82 -5.73 15.14 -7.01
C ALA A 82 -4.80 14.24 -7.85
N THR A 83 -3.48 14.45 -7.78
CA THR A 83 -2.48 13.71 -8.56
C THR A 83 -1.37 13.10 -7.70
N GLY A 84 -1.48 13.14 -6.36
CA GLY A 84 -0.41 12.76 -5.45
C GLY A 84 -0.89 11.78 -4.39
N ILE A 85 -0.26 10.62 -4.33
CA ILE A 85 -0.50 9.57 -3.33
C ILE A 85 0.78 9.31 -2.54
N VAL A 86 0.67 9.21 -1.22
CA VAL A 86 1.78 8.86 -0.33
C VAL A 86 1.51 7.51 0.35
N LEU A 87 2.39 6.54 0.14
CA LEU A 87 2.39 5.27 0.86
C LEU A 87 2.92 5.51 2.29
N LEU A 88 2.04 5.42 3.28
CA LEU A 88 2.36 5.78 4.67
C LEU A 88 3.01 4.63 5.43
N THR A 89 2.44 3.44 5.36
CA THR A 89 2.96 2.27 6.08
C THR A 89 2.39 0.98 5.51
N VAL A 90 3.13 -0.12 5.69
CA VAL A 90 2.68 -1.48 5.42
C VAL A 90 3.05 -2.37 6.59
N TYR A 91 2.16 -3.29 6.95
CA TYR A 91 2.39 -4.30 7.98
C TYR A 91 1.63 -5.60 7.67
N PRO A 92 2.15 -6.78 8.05
CA PRO A 92 1.41 -8.04 7.96
C PRO A 92 0.25 -8.04 8.96
N LYS A 93 -0.88 -8.67 8.61
CA LYS A 93 -1.98 -8.82 9.58
C LYS A 93 -1.65 -9.80 10.69
N SER A 94 -0.91 -10.85 10.35
CA SER A 94 -0.71 -12.01 11.21
C SER A 94 0.75 -12.03 11.69
N GLU A 95 1.09 -11.08 12.57
CA GLU A 95 2.26 -11.08 13.45
C GLU A 95 1.87 -10.46 14.79
#